data_AF-A0A2M7NNJ9-F1
#
_entry.id   AF-A0A2M7NNJ9-F1
#
_cell.length_a   1.000
_cell.length_b   1.000
_cell.length_c   1.000
_cell.angle_alpha   90.00
_cell.angle_beta   90.00
_cell.angle_gamma   90.00
#
_symmetry.space_group_name_H-M   'P 1'
#
loop_
_entity.id
_entity.type
_entity.pdbx_description
1 polymer ?
#
loop_
_entity_poly.entity_id
_entity_poly.type
_entity_poly.pdbx_seq_one_letter_code
_entity_poly.pdbx_strand_id
1 'polypeptide(L)'
;MDLIAKKELFTKFLEKWGEQLEDIPAILKYLMSYPEIKSELKEVTLIDINDIHNSQLEWVSLVAQLDNPIETTFFKEYWIPINKYRYDYFIDVSSSNLPLFAANFFDFEPHRWYKKYVYKEISQFLNDIDKPNFSFKEHFKELNDSKEAEVNSFHKERDELGFAGKLKLRPIDKDNFFDIMKFSNFSYNKNSIKFTSVNSLIVDLLPHECSIQLKSIDAFNNEKEDVCKKVKNIKSLLYFLQSRGSSGIRFFYIQFGSDEDCRGIFKNNTFKITHKDDKLLKAMIEKYKTYKE
;
A
#
# COMPACT_ATOMS: atom_id res chain seq x y z
N MET A 1 -6.50 24.92 15.43
CA MET A 1 -6.20 25.10 16.88
C MET A 1 -5.62 26.49 17.13
N ASP A 2 -6.03 27.19 18.19
CA ASP A 2 -5.45 28.49 18.55
C ASP A 2 -4.06 28.36 19.21
N LEU A 3 -3.32 29.47 19.29
CA LEU A 3 -1.95 29.50 19.79
C LEU A 3 -1.82 29.11 21.28
N ILE A 4 -2.85 29.36 22.09
CA ILE A 4 -2.81 29.06 23.52
C ILE A 4 -2.86 27.54 23.69
N ALA A 5 -3.82 26.88 23.04
CA ALA A 5 -3.94 25.43 23.07
C ALA A 5 -2.68 24.72 22.52
N LYS A 6 -2.08 25.25 21.44
CA LYS A 6 -0.80 24.72 20.91
C LYS A 6 0.32 24.78 21.96
N LYS A 7 0.46 25.92 22.65
CA LYS A 7 1.49 26.09 23.70
C LYS A 7 1.25 25.17 24.88
N GLU A 8 0.01 24.96 25.29
CA GLU A 8 -0.32 24.03 26.37
C GLU A 8 0.08 22.58 26.03
N LEU A 9 -0.20 22.12 24.81
CA LEU A 9 0.26 20.80 24.34
C LEU A 9 1.78 20.71 24.33
N PHE A 10 2.46 21.75 23.86
CA PHE A 10 3.92 21.78 23.83
C PHE A 10 4.53 21.81 25.24
N THR A 11 3.94 22.55 26.19
CA THR A 11 4.38 22.51 27.60
C THR A 11 4.27 21.09 28.18
N LYS A 12 3.14 20.39 27.95
CA LYS A 12 2.98 18.99 28.38
C LYS A 12 4.00 18.04 27.74
N PHE A 13 4.37 18.30 26.49
CA PHE A 13 5.44 17.57 25.82
C PHE A 13 6.79 17.84 26.52
N LEU A 14 7.14 19.10 26.78
CA LEU A 14 8.42 19.47 27.41
C LEU A 14 8.57 18.92 28.83
N GLU A 15 7.49 18.85 29.60
CA GLU A 15 7.48 18.23 30.94
C GLU A 15 7.91 16.77 30.93
N LYS A 16 7.71 16.05 29.81
CA LYS A 16 8.02 14.62 29.69
C LYS A 16 9.28 14.34 28.88
N TRP A 17 9.51 15.10 27.81
CA TRP A 17 10.53 14.82 26.80
C TRP A 17 11.42 16.03 26.47
N GLY A 18 11.36 17.09 27.29
CA GLY A 18 12.12 18.32 27.06
C GLY A 18 13.62 18.07 27.03
N GLU A 19 14.16 17.28 27.97
CA GLU A 19 15.58 16.94 28.00
C GLU A 19 16.03 16.23 26.71
N GLN A 20 15.27 15.24 26.25
CA GLN A 20 15.58 14.50 25.02
C GLN A 20 15.47 15.38 23.78
N LEU A 21 14.56 16.37 23.77
CA LEU A 21 14.44 17.32 22.66
C LEU A 21 15.72 18.15 22.50
N GLU A 22 16.31 18.60 23.61
CA GLU A 22 17.55 19.41 23.61
C GLU A 22 18.76 18.64 23.05
N ASP A 23 18.78 17.31 23.18
CA ASP A 23 19.85 16.47 22.65
C ASP A 23 19.80 16.30 21.13
N ILE A 24 18.61 16.42 20.52
CA ILE A 24 18.38 16.11 19.10
C ILE A 24 19.29 16.92 18.16
N PRO A 25 19.46 18.24 18.31
CA PRO A 25 20.38 19.02 17.50
C PRO A 25 21.81 18.47 17.43
N ALA A 26 22.36 18.08 18.58
CA ALA A 26 23.71 17.55 18.67
C ALA A 26 23.81 16.17 18.00
N ILE A 27 22.83 15.31 18.25
CA ILE A 27 22.72 13.99 17.62
C ILE A 27 22.65 14.12 16.10
N LEU A 28 21.77 14.97 15.57
CA LEU A 28 21.63 15.20 14.13
C LEU A 28 22.93 15.73 13.53
N LYS A 29 23.57 16.71 14.19
CA LYS A 29 24.86 17.25 13.71
C LYS A 29 25.93 16.17 13.62
N TYR A 30 26.01 15.29 14.61
CA TYR A 30 26.98 14.19 14.63
C TYR A 30 26.67 13.12 13.57
N LEU A 31 25.41 12.68 13.45
CA LEU A 31 25.02 11.74 12.40
C LEU A 31 25.37 12.29 11.01
N MET A 32 25.15 13.57 10.78
CA MET A 32 25.43 14.18 9.47
C MET A 32 26.91 14.42 9.18
N SER A 33 27.82 14.18 10.14
CA SER A 33 29.25 14.18 9.83
C SER A 33 29.69 12.94 9.04
N TYR A 34 28.87 11.90 8.99
CA TYR A 34 29.16 10.66 8.26
C TYR A 34 28.54 10.69 6.84
N PRO A 35 29.36 10.65 5.77
CA PRO A 35 28.87 10.72 4.39
C PRO A 35 27.88 9.62 4.01
N GLU A 36 28.05 8.41 4.55
CA GLU A 36 27.18 7.26 4.33
C GLU A 36 25.76 7.54 4.81
N ILE A 37 25.64 8.17 5.98
CA ILE A 37 24.34 8.56 6.57
C ILE A 37 23.69 9.67 5.72
N LYS A 38 24.49 10.66 5.32
CA LYS A 38 24.03 11.74 4.46
C LYS A 38 23.52 11.22 3.11
N SER A 39 24.10 10.14 2.58
CA SER A 39 23.61 9.50 1.35
C SER A 39 22.24 8.83 1.55
N GLU A 40 22.02 8.15 2.67
CA GLU A 40 20.72 7.53 2.98
C GLU A 40 19.62 8.57 3.24
N LEU A 41 20.01 9.74 3.77
CA LEU A 41 19.13 10.87 4.03
C LEU A 41 19.17 11.94 2.93
N LYS A 42 19.64 11.62 1.72
CA LYS A 42 19.88 12.62 0.65
C LYS A 42 18.66 13.46 0.27
N GLU A 43 17.45 12.95 0.48
CA GLU A 43 16.19 13.64 0.18
C GLU A 43 15.67 14.46 1.38
N VAL A 44 16.33 14.37 2.53
CA VAL A 44 15.96 15.07 3.75
C VAL A 44 16.69 16.41 3.80
N THR A 45 15.93 17.50 3.75
CA THR A 45 16.46 18.79 4.17
C THR A 45 16.28 18.88 5.67
N LEU A 46 17.37 18.77 6.43
CA LEU A 46 17.26 18.84 7.88
C LEU A 46 16.70 20.17 8.35
N ILE A 47 15.89 20.10 9.40
CA ILE A 47 15.44 21.27 10.12
C ILE A 47 16.63 22.03 10.70
N ASP A 48 16.55 23.36 10.70
CA ASP A 48 17.52 24.17 11.42
C ASP A 48 17.44 23.86 12.91
N ILE A 49 18.59 23.78 13.57
CA ILE A 49 18.67 23.54 15.01
C ILE A 49 17.84 24.57 15.78
N ASN A 50 17.82 25.82 15.33
CA ASN A 50 17.07 26.90 15.97
C ASN A 50 15.54 26.77 15.77
N ASP A 51 15.10 25.96 14.80
CA ASP A 51 13.69 25.79 14.45
C ASP A 51 13.06 24.55 15.08
N ILE A 52 13.85 23.70 15.76
CA ILE A 52 13.37 22.39 16.22
C ILE A 52 12.21 22.49 17.23
N HIS A 53 12.24 23.47 18.14
CA HIS A 53 11.14 23.71 19.08
C HIS A 53 9.86 24.13 18.36
N ASN A 54 9.97 24.99 17.35
CA ASN A 54 8.82 25.46 16.58
C ASN A 54 8.21 24.31 15.77
N SER A 55 9.03 23.47 15.15
CA SER A 55 8.55 22.28 14.45
C SER A 55 7.89 21.29 15.41
N GLN A 56 8.47 21.08 16.59
CA GLN A 56 7.89 20.18 17.58
C GLN A 56 6.56 20.72 18.12
N LEU A 57 6.44 22.04 18.36
CA LEU A 57 5.17 22.68 18.71
C LEU A 57 4.11 22.46 17.63
N GLU A 58 4.46 22.65 16.36
CA GLU A 58 3.52 22.40 15.25
C GLU A 58 3.16 20.92 15.13
N TRP A 59 4.11 20.02 15.35
CA TRP A 59 3.88 18.58 15.30
C TRP A 59 2.91 18.09 16.39
N VAL A 60 3.16 18.43 17.66
CA VAL A 60 2.25 18.02 18.75
C VAL A 60 0.84 18.58 18.53
N SER A 61 0.75 19.78 17.97
CA SER A 61 -0.52 20.41 17.61
C SER A 61 -1.23 19.67 16.47
N LEU A 62 -0.49 19.21 15.46
CA LEU A 62 -1.03 18.43 14.34
C LEU A 62 -1.54 17.06 14.82
N VAL A 63 -0.73 16.33 15.60
CA VAL A 63 -1.09 15.01 16.12
C VAL A 63 -2.37 15.07 16.96
N ALA A 64 -2.53 16.11 17.78
CA ALA A 64 -3.74 16.30 18.60
C ALA A 64 -5.02 16.60 17.80
N GLN A 65 -4.90 16.94 16.51
CA GLN A 65 -6.03 17.20 15.61
C GLN A 65 -6.39 16.00 14.72
N LEU A 66 -5.62 14.92 14.76
CA LEU A 66 -5.90 13.72 13.98
C LEU A 66 -7.19 13.06 14.50
N ASP A 67 -8.09 12.72 13.58
CA ASP A 67 -9.37 12.05 13.88
C ASP A 67 -9.49 10.69 13.17
N ASN A 68 -8.64 10.41 12.19
CA ASN A 68 -8.60 9.14 11.50
C ASN A 68 -8.02 8.03 12.42
N PRO A 69 -8.71 6.88 12.62
CA PRO A 69 -8.25 5.81 13.49
C PRO A 69 -6.86 5.24 13.15
N ILE A 70 -6.50 5.18 11.86
CA ILE A 70 -5.22 4.64 11.41
C ILE A 70 -4.09 5.63 11.76
N GLU A 71 -4.34 6.92 11.61
CA GLU A 71 -3.38 7.99 11.90
C GLU A 71 -3.19 8.19 13.41
N THR A 72 -4.29 8.27 14.16
CA THR A 72 -4.28 8.41 15.64
C THR A 72 -3.60 7.22 16.33
N THR A 73 -3.73 6.02 15.77
CA THR A 73 -3.03 4.83 16.29
C THR A 73 -1.54 4.86 15.95
N PHE A 74 -1.16 5.37 14.79
CA PHE A 74 0.23 5.36 14.32
C PHE A 74 1.05 6.53 14.85
N PHE A 75 0.64 7.77 14.58
CA PHE A 75 1.43 8.97 14.89
C PHE A 75 1.44 9.26 16.39
N LYS A 76 2.58 9.78 16.87
CA LYS A 76 2.83 10.02 18.29
C LYS A 76 3.41 11.40 18.51
N GLU A 77 2.95 12.04 19.59
CA GLU A 77 3.42 13.37 20.01
C GLU A 77 4.92 13.39 20.33
N TYR A 78 5.48 12.27 20.77
CA TYR A 78 6.88 12.10 21.13
C TYR A 78 7.82 11.82 19.95
N TRP A 79 7.38 12.06 18.71
CA TRP A 79 8.21 11.92 17.52
C TRP A 79 8.70 13.28 17.06
N ILE A 80 10.01 13.50 17.07
CA ILE A 80 10.60 14.78 16.69
C ILE A 80 10.79 14.81 15.17
N PRO A 81 10.11 15.70 14.42
CA PRO A 81 10.32 15.83 12.99
C PRO A 81 11.71 16.41 12.71
N ILE A 82 12.44 15.77 11.80
CA ILE A 82 13.80 16.20 11.44
C ILE A 82 13.89 16.83 10.06
N ASN A 83 12.83 16.70 9.24
CA ASN A 83 12.78 17.29 7.90
C ASN A 83 12.09 18.66 7.94
N LYS A 84 12.71 19.67 7.35
CA LYS A 84 12.23 21.06 7.34
C LYS A 84 10.89 21.23 6.62
N TYR A 85 10.65 20.47 5.56
CA TYR A 85 9.53 20.71 4.65
C TYR A 85 8.41 19.69 4.76
N ARG A 86 8.63 18.58 5.48
CA ARG A 86 7.72 17.43 5.49
C ARG A 86 7.76 16.72 6.84
N TYR A 87 6.65 16.06 7.17
CA TYR A 87 6.53 15.19 8.36
C TYR A 87 6.69 13.72 7.95
N ASP A 88 7.83 13.39 7.32
CA ASP A 88 8.13 12.05 6.80
C ASP A 88 9.29 11.37 7.52
N TYR A 89 10.14 12.10 8.27
CA TYR A 89 11.24 11.55 9.05
C TYR A 89 11.21 12.03 10.50
N PHE A 90 11.43 11.09 11.43
CA PHE A 90 11.28 11.34 12.86
C PHE A 90 12.31 10.62 13.71
N ILE A 91 12.68 11.23 14.84
CA ILE A 91 13.35 10.56 15.95
C ILE A 91 12.32 10.30 17.06
N ASP A 92 12.25 9.06 17.56
CA ASP A 92 11.37 8.69 18.66
C ASP A 92 12.04 8.94 20.02
N VAL A 93 11.65 10.02 20.72
CA VAL A 93 12.25 10.39 22.01
C VAL A 93 11.60 9.70 23.22
N SER A 94 10.57 8.87 23.00
CA SER A 94 10.02 8.05 24.09
C SER A 94 10.92 6.86 24.45
N SER A 95 11.89 6.53 23.60
CA SER A 95 12.81 5.42 23.76
C SER A 95 14.23 5.93 23.98
N SER A 96 14.95 5.34 24.93
CA SER A 96 16.38 5.59 25.15
C SER A 96 17.26 5.22 23.95
N ASN A 97 16.73 4.41 23.03
CA ASN A 97 17.43 4.01 21.81
C ASN A 97 17.33 5.07 20.71
N LEU A 98 16.47 6.08 20.88
CA LEU A 98 16.22 7.17 19.92
C LEU A 98 16.07 6.69 18.47
N PRO A 99 15.15 5.75 18.14
CA PRO A 99 15.02 5.27 16.77
C PRO A 99 14.78 6.39 15.76
N LEU A 100 15.55 6.41 14.66
CA LEU A 100 15.32 7.26 13.49
C LEU A 100 14.60 6.45 12.41
N PHE A 101 13.47 6.96 11.93
CA PHE A 101 12.68 6.27 10.91
C PHE A 101 11.93 7.24 10.01
N ALA A 102 11.51 6.73 8.86
CA ALA A 102 10.59 7.41 7.97
C ALA A 102 9.17 6.83 8.11
N ALA A 103 8.16 7.68 8.19
CA ALA A 103 6.76 7.27 8.14
C ALA A 103 6.35 7.01 6.69
N ASN A 104 5.86 5.80 6.41
CA ASN A 104 5.41 5.39 5.09
C ASN A 104 3.98 4.86 5.15
N PHE A 105 3.26 4.95 4.04
CA PHE A 105 1.86 4.55 3.95
C PHE A 105 1.65 3.54 2.84
N PHE A 106 0.89 2.49 3.13
CA PHE A 106 0.36 1.61 2.10
C PHE A 106 -0.95 2.20 1.55
N ASP A 107 -0.88 2.69 0.31
CA ASP A 107 -2.00 3.31 -0.42
C ASP A 107 -3.02 2.29 -0.96
N PHE A 108 -3.10 1.13 -0.33
CA PHE A 108 -4.00 0.04 -0.69
C PHE A 108 -4.49 -0.71 0.55
N GLU A 109 -5.70 -1.28 0.47
CA GLU A 109 -6.38 -1.95 1.58
C GLU A 109 -5.68 -3.25 2.10
N PRO A 110 -5.51 -3.48 3.40
CA PRO A 110 -5.87 -2.60 4.49
C PRO A 110 -4.89 -1.44 4.54
N HIS A 111 -5.40 -0.22 4.46
CA HIS A 111 -4.59 0.98 4.56
C HIS A 111 -3.89 1.01 5.91
N ARG A 112 -2.56 1.18 5.91
CA ARG A 112 -1.81 1.30 7.16
C ARG A 112 -0.53 2.11 6.98
N TRP A 113 -0.17 2.80 8.04
CA TRP A 113 1.15 3.40 8.20
C TRP A 113 2.14 2.36 8.71
N TYR A 114 3.42 2.54 8.38
CA TYR A 114 4.52 1.73 8.90
C TYR A 114 5.80 2.56 9.01
N LYS A 115 6.72 2.09 9.84
CA LYS A 115 8.02 2.75 10.06
C LYS A 115 9.08 2.09 9.15
N LYS A 116 9.74 2.88 8.31
CA LYS A 116 10.97 2.48 7.64
C LYS A 116 12.15 2.98 8.48
N TYR A 117 12.73 2.12 9.32
CA TYR A 117 13.86 2.50 10.16
C TYR A 117 15.10 2.85 9.33
N VAL A 118 15.71 3.98 9.65
CA VAL A 118 17.07 4.35 9.25
C VAL A 118 18.05 3.90 10.35
N TYR A 119 17.64 4.03 11.62
CA TYR A 119 18.30 3.44 12.78
C TYR A 119 17.27 2.96 13.78
N LYS A 120 17.41 1.72 14.25
CA LYS A 120 16.59 1.23 15.37
C LYS A 120 17.12 1.74 16.71
N GLU A 121 18.44 1.91 16.82
CA GLU A 121 19.12 2.31 18.04
C GLU A 121 20.26 3.28 17.70
N ILE A 122 19.99 4.59 17.70
CA ILE A 122 21.02 5.61 17.47
C ILE A 122 22.14 5.44 18.50
N SER A 123 21.80 5.29 19.79
CA SER A 123 22.79 5.18 20.87
C SER A 123 23.79 4.03 20.64
N GLN A 124 23.32 2.87 20.19
CA GLN A 124 24.18 1.72 19.87
C GLN A 124 25.01 1.99 18.62
N PHE A 125 24.39 2.56 17.58
CA PHE A 125 25.07 2.94 16.36
C PHE A 125 26.23 3.92 16.62
N LEU A 126 26.01 4.95 17.44
CA LEU A 126 27.05 5.92 17.83
C LEU A 126 28.22 5.25 18.56
N ASN A 127 27.97 4.20 19.34
CA ASN A 127 29.03 3.44 20.02
C ASN A 127 29.79 2.49 19.09
N ASP A 128 29.13 2.02 18.03
CA ASP A 128 29.69 1.01 17.12
C ASP A 128 30.41 1.62 15.93
N ILE A 129 30.02 2.83 15.49
CA ILE A 129 30.47 3.44 14.24
C ILE A 129 31.98 3.64 14.14
N ASP A 130 32.65 3.90 15.26
CA ASP A 130 34.09 4.13 15.33
C ASP A 130 34.88 2.82 15.56
N LYS A 131 34.20 1.67 15.69
CA LYS A 131 34.86 0.38 15.86
C LYS A 131 35.49 -0.10 14.54
N PRO A 132 36.69 -0.70 14.56
CA PRO A 132 37.40 -1.12 13.33
C PRO A 132 36.63 -2.10 12.44
N ASN A 133 35.67 -2.84 13.01
CA ASN A 133 34.91 -3.87 12.30
C ASN A 133 33.49 -3.40 11.93
N PHE A 134 33.16 -2.12 12.14
CA PHE A 134 31.85 -1.61 11.76
C PHE A 134 31.73 -1.49 10.23
N SER A 135 30.61 -1.96 9.69
CA SER A 135 30.32 -1.91 8.26
C SER A 135 28.97 -1.25 8.02
N PHE A 136 28.98 -0.01 7.50
CA PHE A 136 27.76 0.67 7.07
C PHE A 136 26.94 -0.16 6.09
N LYS A 137 27.62 -0.87 5.19
CA LYS A 137 26.97 -1.72 4.18
C LYS A 137 26.18 -2.86 4.83
N GLU A 138 26.75 -3.53 5.82
CA GLU A 138 26.06 -4.62 6.52
C GLU A 138 24.92 -4.08 7.37
N HIS A 139 25.15 -2.99 8.10
CA HIS A 139 24.13 -2.33 8.90
C HIS A 139 22.88 -1.95 8.08
N PHE A 140 23.07 -1.27 6.95
CA PHE A 140 21.94 -0.89 6.09
C PHE A 140 21.33 -2.08 5.35
N LYS A 141 22.11 -3.14 5.09
CA LYS A 141 21.56 -4.39 4.54
C LYS A 141 20.59 -5.03 5.54
N GLU A 142 20.96 -5.16 6.81
CA GLU A 142 20.07 -5.74 7.84
C GLU A 142 18.77 -4.95 8.01
N LEU A 143 18.85 -3.62 7.94
CA LEU A 143 17.67 -2.76 7.98
C LEU A 143 16.77 -2.95 6.75
N ASN A 144 17.37 -3.06 5.56
CA ASN A 144 16.64 -3.33 4.33
C ASN A 144 16.00 -4.73 4.35
N ASP A 145 16.72 -5.76 4.79
CA ASP A 145 16.21 -7.13 4.92
C ASP A 145 15.04 -7.18 5.91
N SER A 146 15.16 -6.48 7.06
CA SER A 146 14.09 -6.34 8.05
C SER A 146 12.85 -5.63 7.48
N LYS A 147 13.06 -4.58 6.68
CA LYS A 147 11.97 -3.84 6.00
C LYS A 147 11.29 -4.72 4.97
N GLU A 148 12.05 -5.43 4.14
CA GLU A 148 11.51 -6.37 3.15
C GLU A 148 10.69 -7.47 3.81
N ALA A 149 11.15 -8.01 4.94
CA ALA A 149 10.40 -9.00 5.70
C ALA A 149 9.04 -8.46 6.19
N GLU A 150 8.98 -7.23 6.71
CA GLU A 150 7.73 -6.60 7.15
C GLU A 150 6.78 -6.35 5.97
N VAL A 151 7.30 -5.80 4.87
CA VAL A 151 6.54 -5.55 3.63
C VAL A 151 5.99 -6.87 3.06
N ASN A 152 6.81 -7.91 3.01
CA ASN A 152 6.40 -9.23 2.54
C ASN A 152 5.33 -9.87 3.45
N SER A 153 5.48 -9.73 4.76
CA SER A 153 4.47 -10.19 5.72
C SER A 153 3.13 -9.50 5.51
N PHE A 154 3.15 -8.19 5.25
CA PHE A 154 1.95 -7.43 4.95
C PHE A 154 1.31 -7.83 3.63
N HIS A 155 2.10 -8.03 2.57
CA HIS A 155 1.57 -8.53 1.30
C HIS A 155 0.91 -9.90 1.44
N LYS A 156 1.48 -10.80 2.26
CA LYS A 156 0.88 -12.10 2.55
C LYS A 156 -0.46 -11.97 3.26
N GLU A 157 -0.53 -11.13 4.30
CA GLU A 157 -1.79 -10.83 5.01
C GLU A 157 -2.84 -10.28 4.05
N ARG A 158 -2.45 -9.33 3.20
CA ARG A 158 -3.32 -8.74 2.18
C ARG A 158 -3.81 -9.80 1.19
N ASP A 159 -2.94 -10.70 0.74
CA ASP A 159 -3.34 -11.79 -0.16
C ASP A 159 -4.37 -12.71 0.50
N GLU A 160 -4.16 -13.08 1.77
CA GLU A 160 -5.12 -13.89 2.53
C GLU A 160 -6.50 -13.21 2.61
N LEU A 161 -6.54 -11.91 2.92
CA LEU A 161 -7.78 -11.12 2.97
C LEU A 161 -8.41 -10.95 1.58
N GLY A 162 -7.59 -10.70 0.55
CA GLY A 162 -8.03 -10.46 -0.82
C GLY A 162 -8.65 -11.69 -1.46
N PHE A 163 -8.01 -12.85 -1.33
CA PHE A 163 -8.55 -14.11 -1.81
C PHE A 163 -9.76 -14.59 -1.00
N ALA A 164 -9.86 -14.21 0.29
CA ALA A 164 -11.07 -14.42 1.08
C ALA A 164 -12.22 -13.46 0.72
N GLY A 165 -12.01 -12.50 -0.19
CA GLY A 165 -13.02 -11.50 -0.57
C GLY A 165 -13.31 -10.47 0.53
N LYS A 166 -12.43 -10.33 1.52
CA LYS A 166 -12.62 -9.43 2.67
C LYS A 166 -12.14 -8.01 2.43
N LEU A 167 -11.34 -7.77 1.40
CA LEU A 167 -10.87 -6.44 1.04
C LEU A 167 -11.92 -5.66 0.25
N LYS A 168 -11.92 -4.33 0.45
CA LYS A 168 -12.56 -3.40 -0.46
C LYS A 168 -11.66 -3.25 -1.68
N LEU A 169 -12.22 -3.53 -2.86
CA LEU A 169 -11.50 -3.40 -4.13
C LEU A 169 -11.43 -1.93 -4.55
N ARG A 170 -10.38 -1.57 -5.29
CA ARG A 170 -10.29 -0.24 -5.88
C ARG A 170 -11.42 -0.08 -6.92
N PRO A 171 -12.12 1.05 -6.97
CA PRO A 171 -13.07 1.33 -8.05
C PRO A 171 -12.39 1.17 -9.41
N ILE A 172 -13.10 0.60 -10.37
CA ILE A 172 -12.61 0.45 -11.74
C ILE A 172 -13.21 1.58 -12.56
N ASP A 173 -12.37 2.54 -12.96
CA ASP A 173 -12.81 3.61 -13.85
C ASP A 173 -13.30 3.04 -15.20
N LYS A 174 -14.26 3.74 -15.81
CA LYS A 174 -14.87 3.31 -17.08
C LYS A 174 -13.82 3.01 -18.16
N ASP A 175 -12.78 3.83 -18.24
CA ASP A 175 -11.71 3.71 -19.23
C ASP A 175 -10.85 2.46 -19.02
N ASN A 176 -10.82 1.88 -17.81
CA ASN A 176 -10.04 0.67 -17.53
C ASN A 176 -10.66 -0.59 -18.13
N PHE A 177 -11.94 -0.56 -18.52
CA PHE A 177 -12.62 -1.69 -19.15
C PHE A 177 -12.29 -1.83 -20.63
N PHE A 178 -11.91 -0.74 -21.30
CA PHE A 178 -11.86 -0.66 -22.75
C PHE A 178 -10.43 -0.48 -23.25
N ASP A 179 -10.12 -1.11 -24.38
CA ASP A 179 -8.89 -0.82 -25.11
C ASP A 179 -9.05 0.56 -25.78
N ILE A 180 -8.42 1.59 -25.23
CA ILE A 180 -8.59 3.01 -25.65
C ILE A 180 -8.36 3.19 -27.17
N MET A 181 -7.56 2.32 -27.79
CA MET A 181 -7.26 2.40 -29.22
C MET A 181 -8.26 1.66 -30.13
N LYS A 182 -9.27 0.98 -29.58
CA LYS A 182 -10.18 0.13 -30.36
C LYS A 182 -11.64 0.33 -29.95
N PHE A 183 -12.52 0.28 -30.94
CA PHE A 183 -13.96 0.23 -30.68
C PHE A 183 -14.32 -1.05 -29.92
N SER A 184 -14.75 -0.89 -28.67
CA SER A 184 -15.32 -1.98 -27.88
C SER A 184 -16.75 -2.28 -28.32
N ASN A 185 -17.10 -3.56 -28.38
CA ASN A 185 -18.44 -4.01 -28.76
C ASN A 185 -18.78 -5.34 -28.08
N PHE A 186 -20.05 -5.75 -28.15
CA PHE A 186 -20.48 -7.07 -27.73
C PHE A 186 -21.39 -7.73 -28.77
N SER A 187 -21.43 -9.06 -28.77
CA SER A 187 -22.45 -9.84 -29.45
C SER A 187 -23.11 -10.82 -28.49
N TYR A 188 -24.42 -11.02 -28.65
CA TYR A 188 -25.22 -11.93 -27.84
C TYR A 188 -25.87 -12.98 -28.73
N ASN A 189 -25.67 -14.26 -28.39
CA ASN A 189 -26.30 -15.37 -29.09
C ASN A 189 -26.73 -16.44 -28.08
N LYS A 190 -28.04 -16.66 -27.96
CA LYS A 190 -28.67 -17.61 -27.03
C LYS A 190 -28.17 -17.43 -25.59
N ASN A 191 -27.24 -18.26 -25.15
CA ASN A 191 -26.73 -18.32 -23.78
C ASN A 191 -25.28 -17.84 -23.69
N SER A 192 -24.78 -17.11 -24.70
CA SER A 192 -23.39 -16.63 -24.73
C SER A 192 -23.27 -15.18 -25.16
N ILE A 193 -22.46 -14.43 -24.41
CA ILE A 193 -22.03 -13.07 -24.76
C ILE A 193 -20.54 -13.10 -25.10
N LYS A 194 -20.16 -12.33 -26.12
CA LYS A 194 -18.76 -12.05 -26.44
C LYS A 194 -18.53 -10.55 -26.43
N PHE A 195 -17.70 -10.06 -25.52
CA PHE A 195 -17.19 -8.68 -25.49
C PHE A 195 -15.83 -8.63 -26.17
N THR A 196 -15.60 -7.63 -27.03
CA THR A 196 -14.33 -7.42 -27.76
C THR A 196 -13.73 -6.06 -27.45
N SER A 197 -12.41 -5.96 -27.57
CA SER A 197 -11.63 -4.76 -27.22
C SER A 197 -11.86 -4.33 -25.76
N VAL A 198 -11.85 -5.33 -24.87
CA VAL A 198 -12.00 -5.15 -23.42
C VAL A 198 -10.77 -5.61 -22.67
N ASN A 199 -10.59 -5.12 -21.46
CA ASN A 199 -9.55 -5.56 -20.53
C ASN A 199 -10.01 -6.75 -19.68
N SER A 200 -9.07 -7.45 -19.04
CA SER A 200 -9.29 -8.55 -18.09
C SER A 200 -10.24 -8.18 -16.95
N LEU A 201 -10.27 -6.91 -16.55
CA LEU A 201 -11.15 -6.37 -15.51
C LEU A 201 -12.65 -6.39 -15.86
N ILE A 202 -13.04 -6.71 -17.11
CA ILE A 202 -14.43 -6.85 -17.56
C ILE A 202 -15.28 -7.81 -16.71
N VAL A 203 -14.65 -8.70 -15.94
CA VAL A 203 -15.35 -9.57 -14.97
C VAL A 203 -15.99 -8.81 -13.81
N ASP A 204 -15.65 -7.53 -13.59
CA ASP A 204 -16.30 -6.68 -12.59
C ASP A 204 -17.77 -6.39 -12.89
N LEU A 205 -18.19 -6.59 -14.15
CA LEU A 205 -19.60 -6.49 -14.52
C LEU A 205 -20.43 -7.64 -13.90
N LEU A 206 -19.79 -8.74 -13.50
CA LEU A 206 -20.44 -9.87 -12.84
C LEU A 206 -20.69 -9.58 -11.34
N PRO A 207 -21.68 -10.23 -10.71
CA PRO A 207 -21.88 -10.11 -9.26
C PRO A 207 -20.65 -10.59 -8.49
N HIS A 208 -20.14 -9.77 -7.57
CA HIS A 208 -18.90 -10.05 -6.82
C HIS A 208 -18.95 -11.35 -6.01
N GLU A 209 -20.13 -11.67 -5.47
CA GLU A 209 -20.38 -12.88 -4.66
C GLU A 209 -20.59 -14.13 -5.52
N CYS A 210 -20.59 -14.01 -6.86
CA CYS A 210 -20.79 -15.15 -7.73
C CYS A 210 -19.64 -16.15 -7.57
N SER A 211 -19.98 -17.39 -7.17
CA SER A 211 -19.01 -18.46 -6.98
C SER A 211 -18.46 -18.94 -8.30
N ILE A 212 -17.12 -19.03 -8.37
CA ILE A 212 -16.40 -19.51 -9.53
C ILE A 212 -15.26 -20.43 -9.14
N GLN A 213 -14.80 -21.21 -10.11
CA GLN A 213 -13.51 -21.89 -10.07
C GLN A 213 -12.61 -21.32 -11.17
N LEU A 214 -11.46 -20.77 -10.80
CA LEU A 214 -10.43 -20.41 -11.76
C LEU A 214 -9.68 -21.69 -12.17
N LYS A 215 -9.86 -22.15 -13.41
CA LYS A 215 -9.19 -23.40 -13.86
C LYS A 215 -7.81 -23.15 -14.44
N SER A 216 -7.62 -22.00 -15.07
CA SER A 216 -6.36 -21.66 -15.73
C SER A 216 -6.22 -20.16 -15.84
N ILE A 217 -4.98 -19.70 -15.75
CA ILE A 217 -4.61 -18.30 -15.87
C ILE A 217 -3.21 -18.19 -16.45
N ASP A 218 -3.03 -17.21 -17.32
CA ASP A 218 -1.75 -16.82 -17.87
C ASP A 218 -1.56 -15.32 -17.63
N ALA A 219 -0.62 -15.00 -16.74
CA ALA A 219 -0.24 -13.67 -16.34
C ALA A 219 1.29 -13.55 -16.38
N PHE A 220 1.82 -12.34 -16.61
CA PHE A 220 3.24 -12.09 -16.46
C PHE A 220 3.69 -12.40 -15.02
N ASN A 221 4.85 -13.06 -14.87
CA ASN A 221 5.47 -13.43 -13.58
C ASN A 221 4.64 -14.37 -12.68
N ASN A 222 3.84 -15.28 -13.26
CA ASN A 222 2.96 -16.20 -12.52
C ASN A 222 3.67 -17.44 -11.91
N GLU A 223 4.99 -17.41 -11.72
CA GLU A 223 5.79 -18.63 -11.58
C GLU A 223 5.73 -19.33 -10.21
N LYS A 224 5.05 -18.79 -9.19
CA LYS A 224 5.25 -19.27 -7.80
C LYS A 224 4.01 -19.58 -6.97
N GLU A 225 2.79 -19.39 -7.48
CA GLU A 225 1.60 -19.47 -6.62
C GLU A 225 0.41 -20.18 -7.28
N ASP A 226 -0.22 -21.10 -6.55
CA ASP A 226 -1.42 -21.81 -7.00
C ASP A 226 -2.67 -20.93 -6.86
N VAL A 227 -2.70 -19.86 -7.65
CA VAL A 227 -3.78 -18.86 -7.66
C VAL A 227 -5.13 -19.49 -7.99
N CYS A 228 -5.14 -20.50 -8.88
CA CYS A 228 -6.33 -21.26 -9.25
C CYS A 228 -7.03 -21.87 -8.03
N LYS A 229 -6.28 -22.36 -7.03
CA LYS A 229 -6.86 -22.87 -5.78
C LYS A 229 -7.39 -21.78 -4.86
N LYS A 230 -6.88 -20.54 -4.95
CA LYS A 230 -7.25 -19.44 -4.05
C LYS A 230 -8.48 -18.65 -4.53
N VAL A 231 -8.68 -18.52 -5.83
CA VAL A 231 -9.82 -17.78 -6.40
C VAL A 231 -11.10 -18.61 -6.33
N LYS A 232 -12.09 -18.13 -5.58
CA LYS A 232 -13.38 -18.83 -5.30
C LYS A 232 -14.63 -18.06 -5.71
N ASN A 233 -14.49 -16.75 -5.95
CA ASN A 233 -15.57 -15.87 -6.38
C ASN A 233 -15.02 -14.74 -7.26
N ILE A 234 -15.92 -13.98 -7.89
CA ILE A 234 -15.55 -12.87 -8.76
C ILE A 234 -14.73 -11.81 -8.00
N LYS A 235 -15.06 -11.53 -6.74
CA LYS A 235 -14.31 -10.58 -5.91
C LYS A 235 -12.84 -10.96 -5.74
N SER A 236 -12.56 -12.23 -5.43
CA SER A 236 -11.20 -12.77 -5.29
C SER A 236 -10.43 -12.80 -6.62
N LEU A 237 -11.14 -12.99 -7.75
CA LEU A 237 -10.55 -12.86 -9.08
C LEU A 237 -10.17 -11.40 -9.35
N LEU A 238 -11.06 -10.46 -9.10
CA LEU A 238 -10.79 -9.04 -9.27
C LEU A 238 -9.64 -8.55 -8.41
N TYR A 239 -9.54 -9.01 -7.16
CA TYR A 239 -8.38 -8.77 -6.30
C TYR A 239 -7.07 -9.15 -7.01
N PHE A 240 -7.00 -10.38 -7.54
CA PHE A 240 -5.84 -10.87 -8.26
C PHE A 240 -5.55 -10.06 -9.53
N LEU A 241 -6.57 -9.76 -10.33
CA LEU A 241 -6.40 -9.01 -11.58
C LEU A 241 -5.90 -7.58 -11.31
N GLN A 242 -6.40 -6.93 -10.25
CA GLN A 242 -5.94 -5.61 -9.83
C GLN A 242 -4.52 -5.65 -9.26
N SER A 243 -4.13 -6.71 -8.53
CA SER A 243 -2.78 -6.83 -7.93
C SER A 243 -1.68 -7.10 -8.96
N ARG A 244 -2.02 -7.72 -10.10
CA ARG A 244 -1.07 -7.98 -11.20
C ARG A 244 -1.01 -6.88 -12.24
N GLY A 245 -1.96 -5.94 -12.22
CA GLY A 245 -2.15 -4.97 -13.29
C GLY A 245 -2.85 -5.63 -14.48
N SER A 246 -3.82 -4.91 -15.05
CA SER A 246 -4.75 -5.47 -16.03
C SER A 246 -4.10 -5.78 -17.38
N SER A 247 -3.05 -5.04 -17.76
CA SER A 247 -2.16 -5.33 -18.90
C SER A 247 -1.27 -6.56 -18.68
N GLY A 248 -1.12 -7.00 -17.42
CA GLY A 248 -0.37 -8.17 -17.03
C GLY A 248 -1.05 -9.50 -17.35
N ILE A 249 -2.34 -9.46 -17.72
CA ILE A 249 -3.19 -10.65 -17.86
C ILE A 249 -3.40 -10.98 -19.34
N ARG A 250 -2.87 -12.13 -19.78
CA ARG A 250 -2.99 -12.60 -21.16
C ARG A 250 -4.21 -13.49 -21.38
N PHE A 251 -4.53 -14.30 -20.38
CA PHE A 251 -5.63 -15.25 -20.45
C PHE A 251 -6.14 -15.66 -19.06
N PHE A 252 -7.43 -15.93 -18.94
CA PHE A 252 -7.98 -16.74 -17.85
C PHE A 252 -9.23 -17.51 -18.26
N TYR A 253 -9.48 -18.60 -17.55
CA TYR A 253 -10.66 -19.44 -17.67
C TYR A 253 -11.34 -19.61 -16.31
N ILE A 254 -12.60 -19.19 -16.22
CA ILE A 254 -13.45 -19.39 -15.05
C ILE A 254 -14.60 -20.34 -15.38
N GLN A 255 -14.97 -21.16 -14.40
CA GLN A 255 -16.18 -21.98 -14.42
C GLN A 255 -17.12 -21.52 -13.31
N PHE A 256 -18.42 -21.41 -13.60
CA PHE A 256 -19.43 -21.02 -12.63
C PHE A 256 -19.99 -22.26 -11.94
N GLY A 257 -19.86 -22.34 -10.62
CA GLY A 257 -20.26 -23.52 -9.85
C GLY A 257 -19.60 -24.82 -10.35
N SER A 258 -20.37 -25.91 -10.35
CA SER A 258 -19.95 -27.24 -10.84
C SER A 258 -20.37 -27.53 -12.29
N ASP A 259 -21.02 -26.59 -12.97
CA ASP A 259 -21.58 -26.79 -14.30
C ASP A 259 -20.55 -26.43 -15.38
N GLU A 260 -20.13 -27.43 -16.17
CA GLU A 260 -19.12 -27.21 -17.23
C GLU A 260 -19.65 -26.36 -18.39
N ASP A 261 -20.97 -26.27 -18.55
CA ASP A 261 -21.60 -25.45 -19.59
C ASP A 261 -21.57 -23.96 -19.24
N CYS A 262 -21.40 -23.62 -17.96
CA CYS A 262 -21.37 -22.25 -17.47
C CYS A 262 -19.91 -21.81 -17.25
N ARG A 263 -19.37 -20.99 -18.16
CA ARG A 263 -17.95 -20.61 -18.17
C ARG A 263 -17.68 -19.23 -18.74
N GLY A 264 -16.56 -18.63 -18.32
CA GLY A 264 -16.04 -17.37 -18.81
C GLY A 264 -14.60 -17.51 -19.26
N ILE A 265 -14.24 -16.93 -20.40
CA ILE A 265 -12.90 -17.01 -20.97
C ILE A 265 -12.47 -15.62 -21.42
N PHE A 266 -11.35 -15.15 -20.89
CA PHE A 266 -10.67 -13.95 -21.38
C PHE A 266 -9.43 -14.35 -22.19
N LYS A 267 -9.30 -13.81 -23.40
CA LYS A 267 -8.11 -13.97 -24.25
C LYS A 267 -8.08 -12.88 -25.32
N ASN A 268 -6.90 -12.33 -25.63
CA ASN A 268 -6.72 -11.36 -26.73
C ASN A 268 -7.74 -10.20 -26.69
N ASN A 269 -7.86 -9.54 -25.53
CA ASN A 269 -8.81 -8.45 -25.28
C ASN A 269 -10.28 -8.81 -25.60
N THR A 270 -10.62 -10.08 -25.48
CA THR A 270 -11.97 -10.61 -25.70
C THR A 270 -12.39 -11.39 -24.48
N PHE A 271 -13.56 -11.08 -23.93
CA PHE A 271 -14.19 -11.88 -22.88
C PHE A 271 -15.44 -12.54 -23.43
N LYS A 272 -15.45 -13.88 -23.42
CA LYS A 272 -16.61 -14.68 -23.79
C LYS A 272 -17.17 -15.34 -22.53
N ILE A 273 -18.44 -15.14 -22.27
CA ILE A 273 -19.19 -15.82 -21.21
C ILE A 273 -20.29 -16.68 -21.84
N THR A 274 -20.50 -17.87 -21.28
CA THR A 274 -21.61 -18.77 -21.57
C THR A 274 -22.26 -19.12 -20.24
N HIS A 275 -23.58 -18.92 -20.10
CA HIS A 275 -24.26 -19.14 -18.83
C HIS A 275 -25.75 -19.49 -19.04
N LYS A 276 -26.32 -20.36 -18.20
CA LYS A 276 -27.73 -20.76 -18.29
C LYS A 276 -28.71 -19.69 -17.81
N ASP A 277 -28.27 -18.82 -16.90
CA ASP A 277 -29.05 -17.67 -16.41
C ASP A 277 -29.00 -16.49 -17.40
N ASP A 278 -30.05 -16.34 -18.20
CA ASP A 278 -30.26 -15.21 -19.13
C ASP A 278 -30.38 -13.86 -18.41
N LYS A 279 -30.87 -13.82 -17.15
CA LYS A 279 -30.96 -12.56 -16.39
C LYS A 279 -29.57 -12.04 -16.03
N LEU A 280 -28.67 -12.93 -15.62
CA LEU A 280 -27.26 -12.59 -15.36
C LEU A 280 -26.60 -11.99 -16.61
N LEU A 281 -26.78 -12.64 -17.76
CA LEU A 281 -26.22 -12.19 -19.04
C LEU A 281 -26.77 -10.81 -19.44
N LYS A 282 -28.09 -10.61 -19.37
CA LYS A 282 -28.72 -9.31 -19.64
C LYS A 282 -28.24 -8.22 -18.69
N ALA A 283 -28.17 -8.50 -17.39
CA ALA A 283 -27.66 -7.54 -16.41
C ALA A 283 -26.20 -7.12 -16.70
N MET A 284 -25.36 -8.05 -17.17
CA MET A 284 -24.00 -7.75 -17.58
C MET A 284 -23.94 -6.83 -18.81
N ILE A 285 -24.82 -7.05 -19.81
CA ILE A 285 -24.94 -6.20 -20.99
C ILE A 285 -25.36 -4.78 -20.61
N GLU A 286 -26.37 -4.65 -19.74
CA GLU A 286 -26.86 -3.33 -19.33
C GLU A 286 -25.78 -2.55 -18.59
N LYS A 287 -25.05 -3.18 -17.65
CA LYS A 287 -23.89 -2.55 -17.02
C LYS A 287 -22.87 -2.13 -18.09
N TYR A 288 -22.48 -3.04 -19.00
CA TYR A 288 -21.52 -2.72 -20.06
C TYR A 288 -21.90 -1.47 -20.86
N LYS A 289 -23.18 -1.32 -21.22
CA LYS A 289 -23.68 -0.13 -21.94
C LYS A 289 -23.53 1.14 -21.09
N THR A 290 -23.92 1.10 -19.81
CA THR A 290 -23.76 2.24 -18.88
C THR A 290 -22.30 2.67 -18.70
N TYR A 291 -21.35 1.73 -18.77
CA TYR A 291 -19.92 2.05 -18.71
C TYR A 291 -19.38 2.63 -20.01
N LYS A 292 -20.01 2.31 -21.15
CA LYS A 292 -19.58 2.76 -22.49
C LYS A 292 -20.13 4.16 -22.85
N GLU A 293 -21.28 4.53 -22.29
CA GLU A 293 -21.86 5.89 -22.34
C GLU A 293 -21.14 6.86 -21.40
#